data_AF-A0A382PFU3-F1
#
_entry.id   AF-A0A382PFU3-F1
#
_cell.length_a   1.000
_cell.length_b   1.000
_cell.length_c   1.000
_cell.angle_alpha   90.00
_cell.angle_beta   90.00
_cell.angle_gamma   90.00
#
_symmetry.space_group_name_H-M   'P 1'
#
loop_
_entity.id
_entity.type
_entity.pdbx_description
1 polymer ?
#
loop_
_entity_poly.entity_id
_entity_poly.type
_entity_poly.pdbx_seq_one_letter_code
_entity_poly.pdbx_strand_id
1 'polypeptide(L)'
;MAKTDDIKFTEEELSSIGELQTDYARINNAFGQIAVAKYNIDLQEDAVRNDLQETRQKEQNILNTITEKYGPGQLDPATGVFTPSEVPDDEDSE
;
A
#
# COMPACT_ATOMS: atom_id res chain seq x y z
N MET A 1 -35.15 -23.24 -53.76
CA MET A 1 -33.82 -22.84 -53.25
C MET A 1 -33.78 -21.32 -53.27
N ALA A 2 -33.96 -20.67 -52.12
CA ALA A 2 -33.79 -19.22 -52.03
C ALA A 2 -32.29 -18.95 -52.10
N LYS A 3 -31.85 -18.16 -53.08
CA LYS A 3 -30.49 -17.63 -53.11
C LYS A 3 -30.39 -16.63 -51.97
N THR A 4 -29.51 -16.90 -51.02
CA THR A 4 -29.07 -15.88 -50.07
C THR A 4 -28.25 -14.89 -50.89
N ASP A 5 -28.84 -13.74 -51.22
CA ASP A 5 -28.08 -12.67 -51.87
C ASP A 5 -27.09 -12.13 -50.82
N ASP A 6 -25.81 -12.39 -51.04
CA ASP A 6 -24.74 -11.94 -50.16
C ASP A 6 -24.71 -10.41 -50.14
N ILE A 7 -25.12 -9.82 -49.02
CA ILE A 7 -25.06 -8.38 -48.79
C ILE A 7 -23.62 -8.03 -48.39
N LYS A 8 -22.95 -7.18 -49.17
CA LYS A 8 -21.62 -6.65 -48.85
C LYS A 8 -21.75 -5.33 -48.11
N PHE A 9 -20.90 -5.15 -47.10
CA PHE A 9 -20.72 -3.85 -46.46
C PHE A 9 -20.17 -2.82 -47.44
N THR A 10 -20.61 -1.59 -47.26
CA THR A 10 -20.05 -0.40 -47.90
C THR A 10 -18.64 -0.11 -47.38
N GLU A 11 -17.88 0.69 -48.12
CA GLU A 11 -16.54 1.12 -47.67
C GLU A 11 -16.58 1.91 -46.35
N GLU A 12 -17.61 2.74 -46.14
CA GLU A 12 -17.80 3.49 -44.89
C GLU A 12 -18.05 2.57 -43.69
N GLU A 13 -18.85 1.52 -43.87
CA GLU A 13 -19.11 0.53 -42.82
C GLU A 13 -17.85 -0.28 -42.50
N LEU A 14 -17.09 -0.70 -43.52
CA LEU A 14 -15.81 -1.39 -43.33
C LEU A 14 -14.78 -0.49 -42.63
N SER A 15 -14.72 0.80 -42.98
CA SER A 15 -13.86 1.79 -42.31
C SER A 15 -14.24 1.94 -40.84
N SER A 16 -15.53 2.11 -40.55
CA SER A 16 -16.05 2.25 -39.18
C SER A 16 -15.74 1.03 -38.31
N ILE A 17 -15.81 -0.18 -38.88
CA ILE A 17 -15.42 -1.42 -38.18
C ILE A 17 -13.90 -1.44 -37.91
N GLY A 18 -13.08 -0.98 -38.86
CA GLY A 18 -11.62 -0.91 -38.69
C GLY A 18 -11.21 0.09 -37.60
N GLU A 19 -11.86 1.25 -37.54
CA GLU A 19 -11.66 2.24 -36.47
C GLU A 19 -12.04 1.65 -35.11
N LEU A 20 -13.21 0.99 -35.03
CA LEU A 20 -13.67 0.36 -33.80
C LEU A 20 -12.69 -0.72 -33.30
N GLN A 21 -12.15 -1.55 -34.19
CA GLN A 21 -11.13 -2.53 -33.83
C GLN A 21 -9.86 -1.88 -33.30
N THR A 22 -9.43 -0.78 -33.92
CA THR A 22 -8.27 0.01 -33.49
C THR A 22 -8.50 0.61 -32.10
N ASP A 23 -9.70 1.13 -31.85
CA ASP A 23 -10.07 1.69 -30.55
C ASP A 23 -10.10 0.62 -29.46
N TYR A 24 -10.69 -0.56 -29.72
CA TYR A 24 -10.65 -1.67 -28.76
C TYR A 24 -9.21 -2.10 -28.46
N ALA A 25 -8.34 -2.17 -29.48
CA ALA A 25 -6.93 -2.50 -29.27
C ALA A 25 -6.25 -1.44 -28.39
N ARG A 26 -6.49 -0.15 -28.65
CA ARG A 26 -5.97 0.96 -27.83
C ARG A 26 -6.46 0.89 -26.39
N ILE A 27 -7.75 0.66 -26.18
CA ILE A 27 -8.38 0.56 -24.86
C ILE A 27 -7.80 -0.61 -24.06
N ASN A 28 -7.68 -1.79 -24.68
CA ASN A 28 -7.10 -2.97 -24.03
C ASN A 28 -5.64 -2.75 -23.62
N ASN A 29 -4.84 -2.13 -24.48
CA ASN A 29 -3.46 -1.77 -24.15
C ASN A 29 -3.40 -0.78 -22.97
N ALA A 30 -4.25 0.25 -22.97
CA ALA A 30 -4.33 1.19 -21.86
C ALA A 30 -4.73 0.52 -20.54
N PHE A 31 -5.71 -0.40 -20.57
CA PHE A 31 -6.06 -1.19 -19.39
C PHE A 31 -4.90 -2.07 -18.90
N GLY A 32 -4.15 -2.70 -19.81
CA GLY A 32 -2.96 -3.47 -19.46
C GLY A 32 -1.91 -2.62 -18.74
N GLN A 33 -1.63 -1.42 -19.26
CA GLN A 33 -0.71 -0.47 -18.61
C GLN A 33 -1.19 -0.06 -17.22
N ILE A 34 -2.49 0.24 -17.06
CA ILE A 34 -3.09 0.58 -15.77
C ILE A 34 -2.98 -0.58 -14.79
N ALA A 35 -3.21 -1.83 -15.22
CA ALA A 35 -3.11 -3.01 -14.38
C ALA A 35 -1.68 -3.20 -13.85
N VAL A 36 -0.66 -3.02 -14.69
CA VAL A 36 0.74 -3.06 -14.28
C VAL A 36 1.08 -1.93 -13.30
N ALA A 37 0.59 -0.72 -13.57
CA ALA A 37 0.81 0.42 -12.68
C ALA A 37 0.19 0.17 -11.28
N LYS A 38 -1.03 -0.37 -11.22
CA LYS A 38 -1.69 -0.74 -9.96
C LYS A 38 -0.88 -1.79 -9.20
N TYR A 39 -0.45 -2.86 -9.87
CA TYR A 39 0.39 -3.89 -9.27
C TYR A 39 1.67 -3.30 -8.66
N ASN A 40 2.34 -2.37 -9.34
CA ASN A 40 3.53 -1.72 -8.82
C ASN A 40 3.24 -0.81 -7.60
N ILE A 41 2.07 -0.17 -7.56
CA ILE A 41 1.63 0.62 -6.40
C ILE A 41 1.38 -0.29 -5.20
N ASP A 42 0.71 -1.42 -5.40
CA ASP A 42 0.44 -2.40 -4.34
C ASP A 42 1.76 -2.90 -3.72
N LEU A 43 2.77 -3.21 -4.55
CA LEU A 43 4.11 -3.58 -4.08
C LEU A 43 4.79 -2.47 -3.25
N GLN A 44 4.64 -1.21 -3.67
CA GLN A 44 5.20 -0.07 -2.92
C GLN A 44 4.47 0.12 -1.59
N GLU A 45 3.15 -0.06 -1.58
CA GLU A 45 2.35 0.01 -0.36
C GLU A 45 2.79 -1.07 0.64
N ASP A 46 2.96 -2.31 0.20
CA ASP A 46 3.43 -3.41 1.05
C ASP A 46 4.82 -3.14 1.63
N ALA A 47 5.73 -2.56 0.84
CA ALA A 47 7.05 -2.17 1.32
C ALA A 47 6.96 -1.14 2.46
N VAL A 48 6.16 -0.08 2.28
CA VAL A 48 5.97 0.96 3.30
C VAL A 48 5.25 0.41 4.55
N ARG A 49 4.31 -0.52 4.38
CA ARG A 49 3.65 -1.21 5.50
C ARG A 49 4.65 -2.00 6.34
N ASN A 50 5.59 -2.71 5.69
CA ASN A 50 6.64 -3.44 6.39
C ASN A 50 7.57 -2.48 7.13
N ASP A 51 8.01 -1.38 6.50
CA ASP A 51 8.84 -0.36 7.14
C ASP A 51 8.17 0.25 8.39
N LEU A 52 6.86 0.49 8.33
CA LEU A 52 6.08 0.97 9.47
C LEU A 52 6.07 -0.06 10.61
N GLN A 53 5.86 -1.34 10.30
CA GLN A 53 5.85 -2.40 11.29
C GLN A 53 7.23 -2.55 11.96
N GLU A 54 8.31 -2.54 11.17
CA GLU A 54 9.67 -2.58 11.70
C GLU A 54 9.97 -1.38 12.60
N THR A 55 9.53 -0.19 12.19
CA THR A 55 9.75 1.05 12.96
C THR A 55 9.02 0.98 14.30
N ARG A 56 7.77 0.50 14.32
CA ARG A 56 7.01 0.28 15.56
C ARG A 56 7.67 -0.76 16.46
N GLN A 57 8.22 -1.83 15.90
CA GLN A 57 8.94 -2.82 16.69
C GLN A 57 10.21 -2.23 17.30
N LYS A 58 10.96 -1.42 16.53
CA LYS A 58 12.13 -0.69 17.03
C LYS A 58 11.73 0.29 18.15
N GLU A 59 10.65 1.02 17.97
CA GLU A 59 10.08 1.91 19.00
C GLU A 59 9.78 1.14 20.29
N GLN A 60 9.03 0.04 20.21
CA GLN A 60 8.71 -0.77 21.39
C GLN A 60 9.97 -1.33 22.07
N ASN A 61 10.96 -1.78 21.29
CA ASN A 61 12.22 -2.27 21.84
C ASN A 61 12.99 -1.17 22.58
N ILE A 62 13.00 0.05 22.04
CA ILE A 62 13.62 1.22 22.68
C ILE A 62 12.89 1.55 23.99
N LEU A 63 11.56 1.61 23.97
CA LEU A 63 10.75 1.87 25.17
C LEU A 63 11.02 0.82 26.25
N ASN A 64 11.02 -0.47 25.89
CA ASN A 64 11.34 -1.55 26.83
C ASN A 64 12.73 -1.39 27.43
N THR A 65 13.75 -1.08 26.61
CA THR A 65 15.13 -0.87 27.08
C THR A 65 15.21 0.31 28.06
N ILE A 66 14.45 1.37 27.82
CA ILE A 66 14.40 2.54 28.71
C ILE A 66 13.70 2.19 30.02
N THR A 67 12.56 1.51 29.96
CA THR A 67 11.83 1.04 31.15
C THR A 67 12.65 0.06 31.99
N GLU A 68 13.36 -0.87 31.38
CA GLU A 68 14.27 -1.79 32.09
C GLU A 68 15.41 -1.03 32.79
N LYS A 69 15.92 0.03 32.18
CA LYS A 69 17.05 0.79 32.72
C LYS A 69 16.67 1.80 33.81
N TYR A 70 15.48 2.40 33.70
CA TYR A 70 15.08 3.53 34.55
C TYR A 70 13.78 3.29 35.35
N GLY A 71 13.17 2.11 35.24
CA GLY A 71 11.90 1.77 35.87
C GLY A 71 10.69 2.26 35.06
N PRO A 72 9.46 2.06 35.57
CA PRO A 72 8.26 2.62 34.96
C PRO A 72 8.36 4.16 34.96
N GLY A 73 8.00 4.80 33.86
CA GLY A 73 8.09 6.25 33.73
C GLY A 73 7.72 6.76 32.36
N GLN A 74 7.60 8.08 32.25
CA GLN A 74 7.25 8.77 31.02
C GLN A 74 8.52 9.39 30.42
N LEU A 75 8.87 8.98 29.19
CA LEU A 75 9.88 9.66 28.39
C LEU A 75 9.20 10.78 27.59
N ASP A 76 9.76 11.99 27.65
CA ASP A 76 9.47 13.04 26.68
C ASP A 76 10.49 12.98 25.53
N PRO A 77 10.11 12.50 24.34
CA PRO A 77 11.03 12.37 23.21
C PRO A 77 11.46 13.71 22.62
N ALA A 78 10.78 14.82 22.88
CA ALA A 78 11.15 16.14 22.39
C ALA A 78 12.24 16.81 23.26
N THR A 79 12.24 16.56 24.57
CA THR A 79 13.22 17.13 25.52
C THR A 79 14.28 16.13 25.96
N GLY A 80 14.06 14.83 25.75
CA GLY A 80 14.94 13.75 26.19
C GLY A 80 14.89 13.49 27.70
N VAL A 81 13.94 14.11 28.42
CA VAL A 81 13.80 13.96 29.87
C VAL A 81 12.94 12.72 30.15
N PHE A 82 13.49 11.79 30.93
CA PHE A 82 12.75 10.67 31.49
C PHE A 82 12.30 11.00 32.90
N THR A 83 11.00 10.90 33.15
CA THR A 83 10.39 11.09 34.47
C THR A 83 9.94 9.73 34.99
N PRO A 84 10.70 9.11 35.92
CA PRO A 84 10.27 7.88 36.59
C PRO A 84 8.91 8.12 37.27
N SER A 85 7.98 7.19 37.07
CA SER A 85 6.79 7.10 37.91
C SER A 85 7.21 6.35 39.16
N GLU A 86 7.14 6.99 40.32
CA GLU A 86 7.49 6.38 41.60
C GLU A 86 6.82 5.00 41.70
N VAL A 87 7.64 3.95 41.72
CA VAL A 87 7.21 2.69 42.31
C VAL A 87 7.12 3.01 43.80
N PRO A 88 5.98 2.78 44.49
CA PRO A 88 5.98 2.88 45.95
C PRO A 88 7.08 1.94 46.41
N ASP A 89 8.09 2.49 47.10
CA ASP A 89 9.17 1.71 47.66
C ASP A 89 8.55 0.59 48.51
N ASP A 90 8.69 -0.66 48.05
CA ASP A 90 8.76 -1.80 48.96
C ASP A 90 10.07 -1.64 49.75
N GLU A 91 10.12 -0.66 50.67
CA GLU A 91 10.96 -0.78 51.85
C GLU A 91 10.26 -1.76 52.81
N ASP A 92 10.39 -3.04 52.46
CA ASP A 92 10.25 -4.13 53.39
C ASP A 92 11.39 -4.03 54.42
N SER A 93 11.01 -4.22 55.69
CA SER A 93 11.83 -4.88 56.72
C SER A 93 12.99 -4.11 57.36
N GLU A 94 12.71 -3.45 58.49
CA GLU A 94 13.36 -3.74 59.80
C GLU A 94 12.57 -3.15 60.98
#